data_AF-A0A843IWH4-F1
#
_entry.id   AF-A0A843IWH4-F1
#
_cell.length_a   1.000
_cell.length_b   1.000
_cell.length_c   1.000
_cell.angle_alpha   90.00
_cell.angle_beta   90.00
_cell.angle_gamma   90.00
#
_symmetry.space_group_name_H-M   'P 1'
#
loop_
_entity.id
_entity.type
_entity.pdbx_description
1 polymer ?
#
loop_
_entity_poly.entity_id
_entity_poly.type
_entity_poly.pdbx_seq_one_letter_code
_entity_poly.pdbx_strand_id
1 'polypeptide(L)'
;MLVAMNLPSLERFENDVVPGGLIIVDSSIISKKVSRADVRAVYLDASGIAESNGLKGAANMVILGRMFKETEFCSEENLDKGLQKSIPPKKASLLDSNRKAIRLGMES
;
A
#
# COMPACT_ATOMS: atom_id res chain seq x y z
N MET A 1 -12.99 -2.26 -0.62
CA MET A 1 -11.61 -2.43 -0.10
C MET A 1 -11.24 -1.15 0.63
N LEU A 2 -10.43 -1.26 1.68
CA LEU A 2 -9.86 -0.12 2.42
C LEU A 2 -8.34 -0.23 2.47
N VAL A 3 -7.65 0.89 2.27
CA VAL A 3 -6.22 1.03 2.59
C VAL A 3 -6.11 2.06 3.71
N ALA A 4 -5.73 1.61 4.89
CA ALA A 4 -5.58 2.44 6.08
C ALA A 4 -4.11 2.78 6.31
N MET A 5 -3.74 4.02 5.99
CA MET A 5 -2.41 4.61 6.23
C MET A 5 -2.38 5.56 7.44
N ASN A 6 -3.42 5.52 8.27
CA ASN A 6 -3.49 6.18 9.57
C ASN A 6 -4.66 5.58 10.37
N LEU A 7 -4.59 5.71 11.70
CA LEU A 7 -5.61 5.18 12.60
C LEU A 7 -7.02 5.79 12.35
N PRO A 8 -7.19 7.12 12.18
CA PRO A 8 -8.53 7.69 11.94
C PRO A 8 -9.24 7.13 10.70
N SER A 9 -8.50 6.82 9.62
CA SER A 9 -9.08 6.22 8.42
C SER A 9 -9.55 4.79 8.67
N LEU A 10 -8.79 4.00 9.45
CA LEU A 10 -9.24 2.67 9.85
C LEU A 10 -10.55 2.76 10.63
N GLU A 11 -10.59 3.60 11.67
CA GLU A 11 -11.76 3.70 12.54
C GLU A 11 -13.00 4.22 11.82
N ARG A 12 -12.83 5.16 10.89
CA ARG A 12 -13.93 5.75 10.16
C ARG A 12 -14.52 4.81 9.11
N PHE A 13 -13.68 4.03 8.41
CA PHE A 13 -14.07 3.35 7.19
C PHE A 13 -14.06 1.81 7.29
N GLU A 14 -13.63 1.21 8.40
CA GLU A 14 -13.64 -0.26 8.59
C GLU A 14 -15.03 -0.88 8.36
N ASN A 15 -16.09 -0.19 8.79
CA ASN A 15 -17.47 -0.67 8.64
C ASN A 15 -18.04 -0.45 7.23
N ASP A 16 -17.41 0.38 6.39
CA ASP A 16 -17.86 0.63 5.01
C ASP A 16 -17.38 -0.47 4.04
N VAL A 17 -16.48 -1.34 4.49
CA VAL A 17 -15.98 -2.46 3.69
C VAL A 17 -17.03 -3.56 3.62
N VAL A 18 -17.40 -3.99 2.43
CA VAL A 18 -18.34 -5.10 2.24
C VAL A 18 -17.79 -6.41 2.84
N PRO A 19 -18.64 -7.32 3.32
CA PRO A 19 -18.22 -8.66 3.74
C PRO A 19 -17.39 -9.37 2.67
N GLY A 20 -16.34 -10.06 3.08
CA GLY A 20 -15.31 -10.67 2.21
C GLY A 20 -14.30 -9.66 1.63
N GLY A 21 -14.50 -8.36 1.85
CA GLY A 21 -13.62 -7.31 1.33
C GLY A 21 -12.24 -7.29 1.98
N LEU A 22 -11.30 -6.64 1.30
CA LEU A 22 -9.91 -6.48 1.75
C LEU A 22 -9.71 -5.17 2.52
N ILE A 23 -8.97 -5.24 3.63
CA ILE A 23 -8.44 -4.11 4.39
C ILE A 23 -6.92 -4.27 4.49
N ILE A 24 -6.16 -3.32 3.96
CA ILE A 24 -4.71 -3.25 4.12
C ILE A 24 -4.40 -2.17 5.14
N VAL A 25 -3.64 -2.51 6.18
CA VAL A 25 -3.31 -1.63 7.31
C VAL A 25 -1.80 -1.44 7.36
N ASP A 26 -1.36 -0.18 7.39
CA ASP A 26 0.04 0.14 7.70
C ASP A 26 0.31 -0.10 9.20
N SER A 27 0.80 -1.30 9.53
CA SER A 27 1.06 -1.70 10.92
C SER A 27 2.27 -0.99 11.52
N SER A 28 3.04 -0.25 10.73
CA SER A 28 4.15 0.55 11.24
C SER A 28 3.67 1.73 12.10
N ILE A 29 2.43 2.20 11.86
CA ILE A 29 1.84 3.37 12.52
C ILE A 29 0.45 3.10 13.12
N ILE A 30 -0.16 1.95 12.81
CA ILE A 30 -1.47 1.54 13.36
C ILE A 30 -1.28 0.25 14.16
N SER A 31 -1.36 0.37 15.49
CA SER A 31 -1.35 -0.78 16.41
C SER A 31 -2.73 -1.45 16.52
N LYS A 32 -3.81 -0.70 16.26
CA LYS A 32 -5.19 -1.21 16.30
C LYS A 32 -5.40 -2.29 15.23
N LYS A 33 -6.01 -3.39 15.63
CA LYS A 33 -6.43 -4.46 14.73
C LYS A 33 -7.85 -4.21 14.23
N VAL A 34 -8.09 -4.62 12.98
CA VAL A 34 -9.44 -4.76 12.42
C VAL A 34 -10.25 -5.66 13.35
N SER A 35 -11.38 -5.16 13.81
CA SER A 35 -12.27 -5.83 14.76
C SER A 35 -13.23 -6.80 14.07
N ARG A 36 -13.49 -6.58 12.78
CA ARG A 36 -14.37 -7.40 11.95
C ARG A 36 -13.73 -8.74 11.57
N ALA A 37 -14.50 -9.82 11.72
CA ALA A 37 -14.09 -11.18 11.35
C ALA A 37 -14.54 -11.59 9.93
N ASP A 38 -15.43 -10.81 9.30
CA ASP A 38 -16.00 -11.07 7.98
C ASP A 38 -15.22 -10.41 6.84
N VAL A 39 -14.05 -9.82 7.12
CA VAL A 39 -13.18 -9.16 6.14
C VAL A 39 -11.79 -9.79 6.13
N ARG A 40 -11.07 -9.68 5.02
CA ARG A 40 -9.66 -10.06 4.95
C ARG A 40 -8.81 -8.86 5.37
N ALA A 41 -8.06 -8.99 6.47
CA ALA A 41 -7.14 -7.96 6.93
C ALA A 41 -5.68 -8.35 6.63
N VAL A 42 -4.95 -7.45 5.97
CA VAL A 42 -3.50 -7.55 5.73
C VAL A 42 -2.83 -6.44 6.53
N TYR A 43 -1.83 -6.81 7.33
CA TYR A 43 -1.02 -5.86 8.11
C TYR A 43 0.38 -5.83 7.51
N LEU A 44 0.83 -4.66 7.11
CA LEU A 44 2.11 -4.48 6.45
C LEU A 44 2.91 -3.39 7.18
N ASP A 45 4.13 -3.70 7.60
CA ASP A 45 5.08 -2.70 8.12
C ASP A 45 5.68 -1.93 6.94
N ALA A 46 4.86 -1.12 6.28
CA ALA A 46 5.23 -0.48 5.02
C ALA A 46 6.34 0.56 5.21
N SER A 47 6.30 1.30 6.32
CA SER A 47 7.36 2.25 6.66
C SER A 47 8.67 1.53 6.99
N GLY A 48 8.65 0.44 7.78
CA GLY A 48 9.85 -0.34 8.09
C GLY A 48 10.48 -0.96 6.84
N ILE A 49 9.68 -1.51 5.93
CA ILE A 49 10.14 -2.04 4.64
C ILE A 49 10.80 -0.94 3.80
N ALA A 50 10.18 0.24 3.72
CA ALA A 50 10.72 1.36 2.95
C ALA A 50 12.04 1.87 3.55
N GLU A 51 12.10 2.08 4.86
CA GLU A 51 13.27 2.63 5.55
C GLU A 51 14.48 1.68 5.51
N SER A 52 14.28 0.40 5.78
CA SER A 52 15.33 -0.63 5.70
C SER A 52 15.94 -0.78 4.30
N ASN A 53 15.24 -0.30 3.27
CA ASN A 53 15.67 -0.34 1.87
C ASN A 53 16.19 1.00 1.32
N GLY A 54 16.36 2.01 2.18
CA GLY A 54 16.82 3.35 1.81
C GLY A 54 15.77 4.20 1.06
N LEU A 55 14.50 3.84 1.17
CA LEU A 55 13.37 4.44 0.45
C LEU A 55 12.49 5.26 1.40
N LYS A 56 13.11 6.05 2.28
CA LYS A 56 12.40 6.82 3.31
C LYS A 56 11.27 7.65 2.71
N GLY A 57 10.06 7.49 3.24
CA GLY A 57 8.85 8.16 2.75
C GLY A 57 8.09 7.46 1.62
N ALA A 58 8.54 6.28 1.15
CA ALA A 58 7.88 5.51 0.09
C ALA A 58 6.91 4.42 0.61
N ALA A 59 6.45 4.51 1.86
CA ALA A 59 5.55 3.52 2.47
C ALA A 59 4.24 3.33 1.66
N ASN A 60 3.70 4.41 1.10
CA ASN A 60 2.53 4.36 0.22
C ASN A 60 2.76 3.51 -1.05
N MET A 61 3.98 3.52 -1.59
CA MET A 61 4.34 2.72 -2.76
C MET A 61 4.54 1.25 -2.40
N VAL A 62 5.05 0.95 -1.21
CA VAL A 62 5.09 -0.41 -0.67
C VAL A 62 3.65 -0.94 -0.52
N ILE A 63 2.74 -0.16 0.05
CA ILE A 63 1.33 -0.54 0.16
C ILE A 63 0.68 -0.72 -1.21
N LEU A 64 0.99 0.14 -2.19
CA LEU A 64 0.51 -0.01 -3.57
C LEU A 64 0.95 -1.36 -4.18
N GLY A 65 2.20 -1.76 -3.93
CA GLY A 65 2.71 -3.08 -4.32
C GLY A 65 1.93 -4.22 -3.68
N ARG A 66 1.66 -4.14 -2.37
CA ARG A 66 0.87 -5.17 -1.68
C ARG A 66 -0.57 -5.22 -2.18
N MET A 67 -1.18 -4.05 -2.40
CA MET A 67 -2.52 -3.93 -2.98
C MET A 67 -2.59 -4.57 -4.37
N PHE A 68 -1.58 -4.32 -5.21
CA PHE A 68 -1.48 -4.95 -6.52
C PHE A 68 -1.42 -6.47 -6.39
N LYS A 69 -0.58 -7.01 -5.49
CA LYS A 69 -0.46 -8.46 -5.30
C LYS A 69 -1.74 -9.13 -4.82
N GLU A 70 -2.52 -8.45 -3.99
CA GLU A 70 -3.78 -8.98 -3.44
C GLU A 70 -4.97 -8.91 -4.40
N THR A 71 -4.91 -8.03 -5.40
CA THR A 71 -6.10 -7.69 -6.21
C THR A 71 -5.91 -7.82 -7.71
N GLU A 72 -4.66 -7.77 -8.20
CA GLU A 72 -4.32 -7.80 -9.62
C GLU A 72 -5.18 -6.82 -10.45
N PHE A 73 -5.44 -5.63 -9.89
CA PHE A 73 -6.42 -4.67 -10.42
C PHE A 73 -6.09 -4.14 -11.82
N CYS A 74 -4.87 -4.36 -12.30
CA CYS A 74 -4.42 -4.10 -13.66
C CYS A 74 -3.25 -5.03 -14.03
N SER A 75 -2.68 -4.88 -15.22
CA SER A 75 -1.40 -5.51 -15.56
C SER A 75 -0.22 -4.75 -14.95
N GLU A 76 0.90 -5.44 -14.69
CA GLU A 76 2.14 -4.80 -14.22
C GLU A 76 2.61 -3.68 -15.16
N GLU A 77 2.45 -3.87 -16.47
CA GLU A 77 2.76 -2.85 -17.47
C GLU A 77 1.90 -1.59 -17.29
N ASN A 78 0.61 -1.75 -17.03
CA ASN A 78 -0.30 -0.62 -16.80
C ASN A 78 -0.04 0.06 -15.46
N LEU A 79 0.37 -0.70 -14.42
CA LEU A 79 0.82 -0.14 -13.15
C LEU A 79 2.05 0.76 -13.36
N ASP A 80 3.06 0.26 -14.09
CA ASP A 80 4.28 1.02 -14.36
C ASP A 80 4.01 2.28 -15.22
N LYS A 81 3.19 2.15 -16.26
CA LYS A 81 2.76 3.30 -17.08
C LYS A 81 2.01 4.35 -16.24
N GLY A 82 1.14 3.91 -15.33
CA GLY A 82 0.43 4.78 -14.40
C GLY A 82 1.38 5.53 -13.47
N LEU A 83 2.40 4.84 -12.94
CA LEU A 83 3.44 5.44 -12.13
C LEU A 83 4.23 6.50 -12.90
N GLN A 84 4.72 6.16 -14.11
CA GLN A 84 5.45 7.09 -14.96
C GLN A 84 4.66 8.37 -15.25
N LYS A 85 3.37 8.24 -15.57
CA LYS A 85 2.48 9.38 -15.85
C LYS A 85 2.20 10.24 -14.61
N SER A 86 2.24 9.65 -13.43
CA SER A 86 1.95 10.33 -12.15
C SER A 86 3.15 11.12 -11.60
N ILE A 87 4.36 10.83 -12.08
CA ILE A 87 5.58 11.50 -11.64
C ILE A 87 5.88 12.67 -12.57
N PRO A 88 5.91 13.92 -12.06
CA PRO A 88 6.29 15.07 -12.88
C PRO A 88 7.76 14.97 -13.36
N PRO A 89 8.10 15.51 -14.54
CA PRO A 89 9.47 15.45 -15.07
C PRO A 89 10.55 15.95 -14.10
N LYS A 90 10.24 17.02 -13.33
CA LYS A 90 11.11 17.58 -12.29
C LYS A 90 11.43 16.64 -11.12
N LYS A 91 10.73 15.50 -11.02
CA LYS A 91 10.90 14.46 -9.99
C LYS A 91 11.24 13.10 -10.61
N ALA A 92 11.80 13.05 -11.83
CA ALA A 92 12.13 11.81 -12.53
C ALA A 92 13.01 10.85 -11.71
N SER A 93 13.86 11.38 -10.82
CA SER A 93 14.67 10.58 -9.88
C SER A 93 13.85 9.73 -8.91
N LEU A 94 12.56 10.01 -8.73
CA LEU A 94 11.66 9.22 -7.89
C LEU A 94 11.10 7.98 -8.60
N LEU A 95 11.28 7.85 -9.92
CA LEU A 95 10.67 6.76 -10.65
C LEU A 95 11.22 5.39 -10.21
N ASP A 96 12.54 5.25 -10.19
CA ASP A 96 13.17 3.98 -9.85
C ASP A 96 13.02 3.63 -8.37
N SER A 97 13.03 4.63 -7.48
CA SER A 97 12.77 4.42 -6.05
C SER A 97 11.34 3.97 -5.80
N ASN A 98 10.34 4.55 -6.48
CA ASN A 98 8.95 4.12 -6.39
C ASN A 98 8.73 2.72 -6.99
N ARG A 99 9.37 2.39 -8.13
CA ARG A 99 9.35 1.03 -8.69
C ARG A 99 9.91 0.00 -7.71
N LYS A 100 11.05 0.32 -7.08
CA LYS A 100 11.64 -0.54 -6.05
C LYS A 100 10.69 -0.72 -4.86
N ALA A 101 10.06 0.35 -4.38
CA ALA A 101 9.10 0.28 -3.28
C ALA A 101 7.89 -0.58 -3.63
N ILE A 102 7.32 -0.43 -4.84
CA ILE A 102 6.21 -1.27 -5.33
C ILE A 102 6.63 -2.75 -5.35
N ARG A 103 7.82 -3.07 -5.89
CA ARG A 103 8.30 -4.46 -5.91
C ARG A 103 8.42 -5.06 -4.51
N LEU A 104 9.02 -4.32 -3.57
CA LEU A 104 9.10 -4.75 -2.16
C LEU A 104 7.71 -5.01 -1.57
N GLY A 105 6.73 -4.16 -1.91
CA GLY A 105 5.34 -4.35 -1.54
C GLY A 105 4.68 -5.62 -2.11
N MET A 106 5.03 -5.99 -3.35
CA MET A 106 4.51 -7.20 -3.99
C MET A 106 5.09 -8.49 -3.39
N GLU A 107 6.31 -8.41 -2.85
CA GLU A 107 7.08 -9.54 -2.28
C GLU A 107 6.87 -9.72 -0.77
N SER A 108 6.18 -8.78 -0.10
CA SER A 108 5.92 -8.79 1.35
C SER A 108 4.55 -9.30 1.72
#